data_AF-A0A133NSB4-F1
#
_entry.id   AF-A0A133NSB4-F1
#
_cell.length_a   1.000
_cell.length_b   1.000
_cell.length_c   1.000
_cell.angle_alpha   90.00
_cell.angle_beta   90.00
_cell.angle_gamma   90.00
#
_symmetry.space_group_name_H-M   'P 1'
#
loop_
_entity.id
_entity.type
_entity.pdbx_description
1 polymer ?
#
loop_
_entity_poly.entity_id
_entity_poly.type
_entity_poly.pdbx_seq_one_letter_code
_entity_poly.pdbx_strand_id
1 'polypeptide(L)'
;MGAGQSDLYKGTYGDNPDNIPDEFKGRIKLPENDSQIKHIFEEREGHLPDTPENRKMLTELANDEHFHVGKDMYGNDWHTRINVDGTQDWVRHQNQVINEGGKNSIPRQWHDRTGLNNDPWEE
;
A
#
# COMPACT_ATOMS: atom_id res chain seq x y z
N MET A 1 -11.24 -28.54 17.80
CA MET A 1 -11.92 -27.68 16.82
C MET A 1 -10.84 -26.89 16.12
N GLY A 2 -10.41 -27.34 14.93
CA GLY A 2 -9.33 -26.70 14.18
C GLY A 2 -9.86 -25.42 13.55
N ALA A 3 -9.24 -24.28 13.87
CA ALA A 3 -9.47 -23.05 13.15
C ALA A 3 -9.06 -23.30 11.69
N GLY A 4 -10.02 -23.21 10.77
CA GLY A 4 -9.73 -23.27 9.34
C GLY A 4 -8.74 -22.17 9.01
N GLN A 5 -7.53 -22.56 8.57
CA GLN A 5 -6.64 -21.63 7.89
C GLN A 5 -7.36 -21.18 6.63
N SER A 6 -7.88 -19.96 6.66
CA SER A 6 -8.36 -19.31 5.46
C SER A 6 -7.14 -18.81 4.71
N ASP A 7 -7.02 -19.13 3.43
CA ASP A 7 -5.97 -18.60 2.53
C ASP A 7 -6.03 -17.06 2.37
N LEU A 8 -7.00 -16.41 3.04
CA LEU A 8 -7.24 -14.96 3.06
C LEU A 8 -6.01 -14.14 3.51
N TYR A 9 -5.13 -14.71 4.33
CA TYR A 9 -3.96 -14.02 4.91
C TYR A 9 -2.62 -14.54 4.37
N LYS A 10 -2.64 -15.37 3.32
CA LYS A 10 -1.41 -15.93 2.77
C LYS A 10 -0.51 -14.81 2.26
N GLY A 11 0.74 -14.80 2.73
CA GLY A 11 1.73 -13.76 2.41
C GLY A 11 1.67 -12.51 3.30
N THR A 12 0.74 -12.45 4.25
CA THR A 12 0.72 -11.44 5.32
C THR A 12 1.26 -12.06 6.60
N TYR A 13 2.18 -11.38 7.28
CA TYR A 13 2.87 -11.92 8.46
C TYR A 13 2.23 -11.46 9.78
N GLY A 14 1.05 -10.85 9.73
CA GLY A 14 0.43 -10.17 10.86
C GLY A 14 1.24 -8.95 11.31
N ASP A 15 0.87 -8.40 12.47
CA ASP A 15 1.49 -7.17 13.01
C ASP A 15 2.85 -7.38 13.69
N ASN A 16 3.28 -8.64 13.87
CA ASN A 16 4.59 -8.93 14.45
C ASN A 16 5.65 -9.04 13.33
N PRO A 17 6.61 -8.10 13.25
CA PRO A 17 7.65 -8.12 12.23
C PRO A 17 8.57 -9.35 12.32
N ASP A 18 8.63 -10.04 13.46
CA ASP A 18 9.40 -11.29 13.62
C ASP A 18 8.81 -12.47 12.84
N ASN A 19 7.55 -12.39 12.42
CA ASN A 19 6.90 -13.43 11.62
C ASN A 19 7.34 -13.39 10.13
N ILE A 20 7.99 -12.32 9.70
CA ILE A 20 8.48 -12.16 8.33
C ILE A 20 9.77 -12.99 8.15
N PRO A 21 9.85 -13.93 7.20
CA PRO A 21 11.09 -14.66 6.92
C PRO A 21 12.23 -13.69 6.57
N ASP A 22 13.45 -13.97 7.05
CA ASP A 22 14.59 -13.05 6.90
C ASP A 22 14.88 -12.68 5.44
N GLU A 23 14.61 -13.57 4.48
CA GLU A 23 14.78 -13.31 3.04
C GLU A 23 13.85 -12.20 2.50
N PHE A 24 12.73 -11.95 3.17
CA PHE A 24 11.76 -10.92 2.81
C PHE A 24 11.86 -9.67 3.68
N LYS A 25 12.63 -9.71 4.78
CA LYS A 25 12.78 -8.56 5.68
C LYS A 25 13.38 -7.37 4.93
N GLY A 26 12.70 -6.23 5.04
CA GLY A 26 13.13 -4.97 4.44
C GLY A 26 12.76 -4.80 2.97
N ARG A 27 11.96 -5.70 2.39
CA ARG A 27 11.44 -5.55 1.02
C ARG A 27 9.92 -5.51 1.04
N ILE A 28 9.37 -4.38 0.59
CA ILE A 28 7.93 -4.21 0.49
C ILE A 28 7.42 -4.91 -0.77
N LYS A 29 6.35 -5.69 -0.65
CA LYS A 29 5.81 -6.49 -1.74
C LYS A 29 4.29 -6.38 -1.85
N LEU A 30 3.78 -6.74 -3.03
CA LEU A 30 2.36 -7.00 -3.20
C LEU A 30 1.92 -8.24 -2.41
N PRO A 31 0.64 -8.31 -2.01
CA PRO A 31 0.11 -9.47 -1.31
C PRO A 31 -0.02 -10.68 -2.25
N GLU A 32 0.01 -11.89 -1.67
CA GLU A 32 -0.12 -13.13 -2.44
C GLU A 32 -1.58 -13.54 -2.65
N ASN A 33 -2.50 -13.03 -1.83
CA ASN A 33 -3.91 -13.39 -1.90
C ASN A 33 -4.67 -12.53 -2.95
N ASP A 34 -5.50 -13.20 -3.75
CA ASP A 34 -6.22 -12.60 -4.87
C ASP A 34 -7.23 -11.53 -4.44
N SER A 35 -7.88 -11.72 -3.27
CA SER A 35 -8.85 -10.75 -2.74
C SER A 35 -8.22 -9.39 -2.45
N GLN A 36 -7.03 -9.37 -1.85
CA GLN A 36 -6.32 -8.13 -1.53
C GLN A 36 -5.72 -7.50 -2.79
N ILE A 37 -5.23 -8.31 -3.74
CA ILE A 37 -4.83 -7.81 -5.06
C ILE A 37 -5.99 -7.10 -5.74
N LYS A 38 -7.17 -7.73 -5.81
CA LYS A 38 -8.37 -7.11 -6.39
C LYS A 38 -8.79 -5.84 -5.66
N HIS A 39 -8.59 -5.76 -4.36
CA HIS A 39 -8.86 -4.56 -3.58
C HIS A 39 -7.88 -3.41 -3.92
N ILE A 40 -6.59 -3.72 -4.09
CA ILE A 40 -5.56 -2.74 -4.47
C ILE A 40 -5.79 -2.23 -5.89
N PHE A 41 -6.20 -3.10 -6.82
CA PHE A 41 -6.36 -2.77 -8.23
C PHE A 41 -7.83 -2.67 -8.66
N GLU A 42 -8.71 -2.32 -7.72
CA GLU A 42 -10.13 -2.12 -7.99
C GLU A 42 -10.34 -0.96 -8.96
N GLU A 43 -11.30 -1.08 -9.87
CA GLU A 43 -11.67 -0.04 -10.83
C GLU A 43 -12.43 1.11 -10.16
N ARG A 44 -11.73 1.88 -9.31
CA ARG A 44 -12.23 3.04 -8.59
C ARG A 44 -11.31 4.25 -8.71
N GLU A 45 -11.85 5.43 -8.45
CA GLU A 45 -11.07 6.67 -8.53
C GLU A 45 -9.87 6.63 -7.56
N GLY A 46 -8.72 7.08 -8.04
CA GLY A 46 -7.45 7.07 -7.30
C GLY A 46 -6.71 5.72 -7.35
N HIS A 47 -7.34 4.65 -7.87
CA HIS A 47 -6.73 3.33 -8.04
C HIS A 47 -6.27 3.09 -9.48
N LEU A 48 -5.44 2.06 -9.67
CA LEU A 48 -4.91 1.66 -10.96
C LEU A 48 -5.47 0.29 -11.37
N PRO A 49 -5.66 0.03 -12.68
CA PRO A 49 -6.05 -1.29 -13.15
C PRO A 49 -4.94 -2.32 -12.90
N ASP A 50 -5.34 -3.58 -12.74
CA ASP A 50 -4.39 -4.67 -12.49
C ASP A 50 -3.60 -5.01 -13.77
N THR A 51 -2.39 -4.46 -13.87
CA THR A 51 -1.44 -4.72 -14.97
C THR A 51 -0.04 -5.00 -14.41
N PRO A 52 0.80 -5.78 -15.10
CA PRO A 52 2.19 -6.00 -14.69
C PRO A 52 2.96 -4.68 -14.47
N GLU A 53 2.74 -3.69 -15.33
CA GLU A 53 3.33 -2.36 -15.26
C GLU A 53 2.90 -1.62 -13.99
N ASN A 54 1.62 -1.62 -13.65
CA ASN A 54 1.12 -0.96 -12.44
C ASN A 54 1.57 -1.67 -11.16
N ARG A 55 1.59 -3.01 -11.17
CA ARG A 55 2.14 -3.82 -10.07
C ARG A 55 3.60 -3.49 -9.78
N LYS A 56 4.40 -3.40 -10.85
CA LYS A 56 5.81 -3.04 -10.77
C LYS A 56 5.97 -1.61 -10.23
N MET A 57 5.22 -0.66 -10.77
CA MET A 57 5.28 0.73 -10.34
C MET A 57 4.99 0.90 -8.85
N LEU A 58 3.92 0.29 -8.32
CA LEU A 58 3.60 0.36 -6.89
C LEU A 58 4.68 -0.28 -6.02
N THR A 59 5.24 -1.41 -6.47
CA THR A 59 6.32 -2.09 -5.75
C THR A 59 7.60 -1.26 -5.74
N GLU A 60 7.99 -0.68 -6.87
CA GLU A 60 9.18 0.20 -6.96
C GLU A 60 9.01 1.45 -6.10
N LEU A 61 7.84 2.10 -6.18
CA LEU A 61 7.53 3.27 -5.36
C LEU A 61 7.61 2.96 -3.86
N ALA A 62 7.10 1.80 -3.44
CA ALA A 62 7.11 1.42 -2.03
C ALA A 62 8.52 1.09 -1.50
N ASN A 63 9.46 0.69 -2.36
CA ASN A 63 10.82 0.34 -1.94
C ASN A 63 11.83 1.48 -2.14
N ASP A 64 11.37 2.69 -2.50
CA ASP A 64 12.22 3.86 -2.67
C ASP A 64 11.97 4.85 -1.55
N GLU A 65 12.84 4.81 -0.54
CA GLU A 65 12.78 5.66 0.66
C GLU A 65 12.80 7.15 0.34
N HIS A 66 13.24 7.57 -0.85
CA HIS A 66 13.14 8.98 -1.27
C HIS A 66 11.69 9.45 -1.36
N PHE A 67 10.76 8.54 -1.66
CA PHE A 67 9.33 8.83 -1.76
C PHE A 67 8.56 8.56 -0.48
N HIS A 68 9.20 8.10 0.60
CA HIS A 68 8.55 7.92 1.89
C HIS A 68 8.13 9.27 2.46
N VAL A 69 6.84 9.40 2.81
CA VAL A 69 6.29 10.65 3.36
C VAL A 69 5.98 10.57 4.83
N GLY A 70 5.76 9.36 5.36
CA GLY A 70 5.47 9.18 6.77
C GLY A 70 4.64 7.95 7.09
N LYS A 71 4.34 7.81 8.37
CA LYS A 71 3.51 6.75 8.95
C LYS A 71 2.26 7.37 9.55
N ASP A 72 1.09 6.84 9.20
CA ASP A 72 -0.20 7.30 9.73
C ASP A 72 -0.48 6.76 11.15
N MET A 73 -1.57 7.22 11.79
CA MET A 73 -1.92 6.81 13.15
C MET A 73 -2.33 5.33 13.27
N TYR A 74 -2.60 4.66 12.15
CA TYR A 74 -2.96 3.24 12.08
C TYR A 74 -1.72 2.37 11.81
N GLY A 75 -0.54 2.98 11.70
CA GLY A 75 0.73 2.30 11.51
C GLY A 75 1.07 1.98 10.05
N ASN A 76 0.30 2.48 9.08
CA ASN A 76 0.65 2.31 7.67
C ASN A 76 1.74 3.31 7.27
N ASP A 77 2.72 2.83 6.53
CA ASP A 77 3.69 3.67 5.85
C ASP A 77 3.16 4.06 4.47
N TRP A 78 3.50 5.27 4.05
CA TRP A 78 3.07 5.85 2.79
C TRP A 78 4.25 6.34 1.98
N HIS A 79 4.19 6.07 0.69
CA HIS A 79 5.12 6.63 -0.29
C HIS A 79 4.34 7.35 -1.39
N THR A 80 4.84 8.52 -1.82
CA THR A 80 4.16 9.33 -2.83
C THR A 80 5.15 9.97 -3.79
N ARG A 81 4.75 10.11 -5.06
CA ARG A 81 5.51 10.79 -6.09
C ARG A 81 4.59 11.70 -6.90
N ILE A 82 4.97 12.98 -7.03
CA ILE A 82 4.35 13.88 -8.00
C ILE A 82 5.04 13.68 -9.35
N ASN A 83 4.25 13.34 -10.37
CA ASN A 83 4.72 13.12 -11.72
C ASN A 83 4.81 14.45 -12.49
N VAL A 84 5.56 14.44 -13.60
CA VAL A 84 5.77 15.63 -14.45
C VAL A 84 4.45 16.16 -15.03
N ASP A 85 3.45 15.29 -15.22
CA ASP A 85 2.11 15.65 -15.69
C ASP A 85 1.19 16.23 -14.60
N GLY A 86 1.68 16.36 -13.36
CA GLY A 86 0.95 16.87 -12.22
C GLY A 86 0.11 15.81 -11.48
N THR A 87 0.09 14.56 -11.94
CA THR A 87 -0.56 13.45 -11.22
C THR A 87 0.28 13.01 -10.02
N GLN A 88 -0.34 12.33 -9.06
CA GLN A 88 0.35 11.78 -7.89
C GLN A 88 0.23 10.26 -7.86
N ASP A 89 1.35 9.56 -7.92
CA ASP A 89 1.41 8.13 -7.61
C ASP A 89 1.53 7.96 -6.09
N TRP A 90 0.86 6.96 -5.53
CA TRP A 90 0.88 6.71 -4.10
C TRP A 90 0.75 5.23 -3.79
N VAL A 91 1.35 4.81 -2.67
CA VAL A 91 1.24 3.45 -2.15
C VAL A 91 1.25 3.46 -0.63
N ARG A 92 0.41 2.60 -0.06
CA ARG A 92 0.27 2.38 1.38
C ARG A 92 0.63 0.93 1.67
N HIS A 93 1.46 0.72 2.68
CA HIS A 93 1.84 -0.61 3.12
C HIS A 93 1.91 -0.71 4.64
N GLN A 94 1.76 -1.94 5.14
CA GLN A 94 1.94 -2.27 6.54
C GLN A 94 2.65 -3.61 6.62
N ASN A 95 3.61 -3.76 7.54
CA ASN A 95 4.38 -5.00 7.72
C ASN A 95 4.99 -5.53 6.41
N GLN A 96 5.53 -4.61 5.59
CA GLN A 96 6.16 -4.89 4.29
C GLN A 96 5.20 -5.44 3.21
N VAL A 97 3.90 -5.33 3.41
CA VAL A 97 2.88 -5.73 2.42
C VAL A 97 2.06 -4.51 2.01
N ILE A 98 2.04 -4.24 0.70
CA ILE A 98 1.18 -3.23 0.10
C ILE A 98 -0.27 -3.63 0.34
N ASN A 99 -1.05 -2.70 0.89
CA ASN A 99 -2.47 -2.92 1.14
C ASN A 99 -3.36 -1.99 0.32
N GLU A 100 -2.83 -0.86 -0.17
CA GLU A 100 -3.50 0.07 -1.10
C GLU A 100 -2.47 0.82 -1.96
N GLY A 101 -2.90 1.33 -3.11
CA GLY A 101 -2.08 2.21 -3.94
C GLY A 101 -2.78 2.59 -5.24
N GLY A 102 -2.24 3.58 -5.93
CA GLY A 102 -2.77 4.01 -7.21
C GLY A 102 -2.21 5.35 -7.69
N LYS A 103 -3.04 6.08 -8.43
CA LYS A 103 -2.71 7.36 -9.04
C LYS A 103 -3.86 8.34 -8.91
N ASN A 104 -3.60 9.47 -8.29
CA ASN A 104 -4.55 10.58 -8.20
C ASN A 104 -4.32 11.57 -9.34
N SER A 105 -5.39 11.92 -10.07
CA SER A 105 -5.36 12.98 -11.09
C SER A 105 -5.11 14.37 -10.48
N ILE A 106 -5.58 14.58 -9.25
CA ILE A 106 -5.34 15.77 -8.44
C ILE A 106 -4.56 15.32 -7.20
N PRO A 107 -3.34 15.81 -6.96
CA PRO A 107 -2.56 15.42 -5.80
C PRO A 107 -3.30 15.66 -4.48
N ARG A 108 -3.26 14.67 -3.59
CA ARG A 108 -3.75 14.79 -2.22
C ARG A 108 -2.62 15.25 -1.31
N GLN A 109 -2.96 16.10 -0.35
CA GLN A 109 -2.03 16.56 0.67
C GLN A 109 -1.84 15.47 1.73
N TRP A 110 -0.60 15.33 2.20
CA TRP A 110 -0.29 14.47 3.33
C TRP A 110 -0.89 15.01 4.64
N HIS A 111 -1.46 14.11 5.43
CA HIS A 111 -1.93 14.39 6.78
C HIS A 111 -1.36 13.37 7.77
N ASP A 112 -0.74 13.83 8.86
CA ASP A 112 -0.01 12.96 9.80
C ASP A 112 -0.89 11.90 10.50
N ARG A 113 -2.21 12.13 10.57
CA ARG A 113 -3.14 11.17 11.18
C ARG A 113 -3.64 10.14 10.19
N THR A 114 -4.02 10.56 8.99
CA THR A 114 -4.81 9.74 8.05
C THR A 114 -4.07 9.40 6.76
N GLY A 115 -2.86 9.93 6.57
CA GLY A 115 -2.09 9.81 5.34
C GLY A 115 -2.74 10.58 4.20
N LEU A 116 -2.96 9.91 3.05
CA LEU A 116 -3.69 10.51 1.91
C LEU A 116 -5.19 10.19 1.91
N ASN A 117 -5.68 9.54 2.97
CA ASN A 117 -7.12 9.35 3.15
C ASN A 117 -7.76 10.66 3.61
N ASN A 118 -8.98 10.91 3.15
CA ASN A 118 -9.78 12.01 3.66
C ASN A 118 -9.91 11.87 5.18
N ASP A 119 -9.64 12.94 5.93
CA ASP A 119 -9.92 12.96 7.36
C ASP A 119 -11.44 13.04 7.54
N PRO A 120 -12.11 12.03 8.14
CA PRO A 120 -13.55 12.08 8.35
C PRO A 120 -13.97 13.12 9.41
N TRP A 121 -13.01 13.80 10.05
CA TRP A 121 -13.23 14.78 11.11
C TRP A 121 -12.88 16.22 10.72
N GLU A 122 -12.34 16.44 9.53
CA GLU A 122 -12.12 17.79 8.99
C GLU A 122 -13.19 18.06 7.91
N GLU A 123 -14.11 18.98 8.22
CA GLU A 123 -15.14 19.52 7.30
C GLU A 123 -14.59 20.65 6.42
#